data_AF-A0A966S1M4-F1
#
_entry.id   AF-A0A966S1M4-F1
#
_cell.length_a   1.000
_cell.length_b   1.000
_cell.length_c   1.000
_cell.angle_alpha   90.00
_cell.angle_beta   90.00
_cell.angle_gamma   90.00
#
_symmetry.space_group_name_H-M   'P 1'
#
loop_
_entity.id
_entity.type
_entity.pdbx_description
1 polymer ?
#
loop_
_entity_poly.entity_id
_entity_poly.type
_entity_poly.pdbx_seq_one_letter_code
_entity_poly.pdbx_strand_id
1 'polypeptide(L)'
;MFKWLGIHLVLGIMMFQLSAFEIKMSETEKRGAYQIIKTMGDYNIVGLLLRQRELRRLGKMIDHVPPIYFLAYVFSDPVLKSSMRRIRENYFKWTTFLDGLSPKMDEMARSGSLYQELPYFADFLRVNYDNLYERCRQHDWEEFVKQLM
;
A
#
# COMPACT_ATOMS: atom_id res chain seq x y z
N MET A 1 -5.02 49.45 -21.55
CA MET A 1 -5.46 48.23 -22.27
C MET A 1 -4.52 47.05 -21.95
N PHE A 2 -4.43 46.60 -20.68
CA PHE A 2 -3.47 45.54 -20.27
C PHE A 2 -3.88 44.79 -18.99
N LYS A 3 -5.17 44.80 -18.59
CA LYS A 3 -5.63 44.13 -17.36
C LYS A 3 -6.16 42.71 -17.56
N TRP A 4 -6.26 42.22 -18.80
CA TRP A 4 -6.85 40.91 -19.11
C TRP A 4 -5.83 39.78 -19.36
N LEU A 5 -4.55 40.10 -19.57
CA LEU A 5 -3.50 39.10 -19.83
C LEU A 5 -3.03 38.35 -18.56
N GLY A 6 -3.18 38.96 -17.37
CA GLY A 6 -2.77 38.34 -16.10
C GLY A 6 -3.70 37.22 -15.62
N ILE A 7 -5.00 37.29 -15.93
CA ILE A 7 -6.00 36.32 -15.45
C ILE A 7 -5.91 35.00 -16.22
N HIS A 8 -5.58 35.05 -17.51
CA HIS A 8 -5.38 33.84 -18.31
C HIS A 8 -4.06 33.11 -17.99
N LEU A 9 -3.03 33.82 -17.50
CA LEU A 9 -1.77 33.19 -17.10
C LEU A 9 -1.90 32.41 -15.79
N VAL A 10 -2.72 32.90 -14.85
CA VAL A 10 -2.99 32.21 -13.57
C VAL A 10 -3.89 30.98 -13.77
N LEU A 11 -4.81 31.01 -14.73
CA LEU A 11 -5.64 29.85 -15.09
C LEU A 11 -4.87 28.80 -15.91
N GLY A 12 -3.87 29.20 -16.70
CA GLY A 12 -3.06 28.28 -17.51
C GLY A 12 -2.11 27.39 -16.70
N ILE A 13 -1.72 27.80 -15.49
CA ILE A 13 -0.81 27.04 -14.62
C ILE A 13 -1.56 26.04 -13.71
N MET A 14 -2.89 26.16 -13.58
CA MET A 14 -3.69 25.26 -12.73
C MET A 14 -4.11 23.94 -13.40
N MET A 15 -3.78 23.71 -14.67
CA MET A 15 -4.01 22.42 -15.36
C MET A 15 -2.75 21.54 -15.39
N PHE A 16 -1.92 21.57 -14.35
CA PHE A 16 -1.05 20.42 -14.10
C PHE A 16 -1.98 19.28 -13.69
N GLN A 17 -2.26 18.36 -14.62
CA GLN A 17 -2.93 17.11 -14.32
C GLN A 17 -2.12 16.42 -13.22
N LEU A 18 -2.53 16.62 -11.95
CA LEU A 18 -2.20 15.74 -10.85
C LEU A 18 -2.84 14.41 -11.22
N SER A 19 -2.08 13.52 -11.87
CA SER A 19 -2.45 12.12 -11.94
C SER A 19 -2.44 11.61 -10.51
N ALA A 20 -3.61 11.67 -9.87
CA ALA A 20 -3.80 11.18 -8.52
C ALA A 20 -3.63 9.66 -8.53
N PHE A 21 -2.93 9.13 -7.54
CA PHE A 21 -2.89 7.69 -7.33
C PHE A 21 -4.31 7.18 -7.04
N GLU A 22 -4.79 6.25 -7.85
CA GLU A 22 -6.09 5.61 -7.66
C GLU A 22 -5.90 4.16 -7.23
N ILE A 23 -6.53 3.77 -6.12
CA ILE A 23 -6.50 2.39 -5.64
C ILE A 23 -7.37 1.55 -6.57
N LYS A 24 -6.72 0.77 -7.45
CA LYS A 24 -7.36 -0.16 -8.38
C LYS A 24 -7.67 -1.48 -7.68
N MET A 25 -8.65 -1.44 -6.77
CA MET A 25 -9.19 -2.62 -6.09
C MET A 25 -10.71 -2.64 -6.15
N SER A 26 -11.30 -3.79 -6.45
CA SER A 26 -12.75 -3.98 -6.34
C SER A 26 -13.20 -3.93 -4.87
N GLU A 27 -14.48 -3.66 -4.64
CA GLU A 27 -15.04 -3.65 -3.27
C GLU A 27 -14.90 -5.03 -2.58
N THR A 28 -14.90 -6.10 -3.36
CA THR A 28 -14.67 -7.45 -2.83
C THR A 28 -13.22 -7.67 -2.42
N GLU A 29 -12.25 -7.16 -3.18
CA GLU A 29 -10.84 -7.19 -2.81
C GLU A 29 -10.55 -6.32 -1.58
N LYS A 30 -11.10 -5.11 -1.51
CA LYS A 30 -10.98 -4.22 -0.34
C LYS A 30 -11.50 -4.91 0.92
N ARG A 31 -12.69 -5.53 0.85
CA ARG A 31 -13.23 -6.33 1.97
C ARG A 31 -12.31 -7.48 2.35
N GLY A 32 -11.74 -8.19 1.36
CA GLY A 32 -10.78 -9.27 1.60
C GLY A 32 -9.53 -8.79 2.32
N ALA A 33 -8.90 -7.72 1.82
CA ALA A 33 -7.74 -7.09 2.43
C ALA A 33 -8.02 -6.60 3.84
N TYR A 34 -9.16 -5.92 4.04
CA TYR A 34 -9.61 -5.47 5.36
C TYR A 34 -9.72 -6.64 6.34
N GLN A 35 -10.44 -7.70 5.95
CA GLN A 35 -10.63 -8.87 6.81
C GLN A 35 -9.32 -9.56 7.15
N ILE A 36 -8.39 -9.71 6.20
CA ILE A 36 -7.08 -10.31 6.44
C ILE A 36 -6.29 -9.50 7.47
N ILE A 37 -6.08 -8.20 7.21
CA ILE A 37 -5.24 -7.35 8.06
C ILE A 37 -5.88 -7.16 9.44
N LYS A 38 -7.21 -6.93 9.49
CA LYS A 38 -7.92 -6.78 10.75
C LYS A 38 -7.85 -8.06 11.59
N THR A 39 -8.08 -9.22 10.98
CA THR A 39 -8.00 -10.51 11.68
C THR A 39 -6.57 -10.80 12.16
N MET A 40 -5.56 -10.56 11.32
CA MET A 40 -4.15 -10.70 11.71
C MET A 40 -3.79 -9.78 12.89
N GLY A 41 -4.27 -8.53 12.88
CA GLY A 41 -4.04 -7.57 13.95
C GLY A 41 -4.76 -7.90 15.26
N ASP A 42 -5.94 -8.52 15.19
CA ASP A 42 -6.82 -8.72 16.36
C ASP A 42 -6.62 -10.05 17.09
N TYR A 43 -6.25 -11.11 16.37
CA TYR A 43 -6.13 -12.46 16.95
C TYR A 43 -4.68 -12.83 17.26
N ASN A 44 -4.44 -13.58 18.34
CA ASN A 44 -3.14 -14.21 18.58
C ASN A 44 -2.89 -15.37 17.59
N ILE A 45 -1.70 -15.97 17.62
CA ILE A 45 -1.32 -17.04 16.68
C ILE A 45 -2.30 -18.23 16.71
N VAL A 46 -2.77 -18.64 17.89
CA VAL A 46 -3.74 -19.74 18.02
C VAL A 46 -5.07 -19.37 17.35
N GLY A 47 -5.57 -18.16 17.57
CA GLY A 47 -6.78 -17.66 16.90
C GLY A 47 -6.62 -17.58 15.38
N LEU A 48 -5.42 -17.24 14.88
CA LEU A 48 -5.12 -17.25 13.46
C LEU A 48 -5.08 -18.66 12.87
N LEU A 49 -4.54 -19.64 13.60
CA LEU A 49 -4.55 -21.04 13.16
C LEU A 49 -5.97 -21.57 12.98
N LEU A 50 -6.87 -21.27 13.92
CA LEU A 50 -8.29 -21.64 13.81
C LEU A 50 -8.99 -21.00 12.59
N ARG A 51 -8.50 -19.84 12.15
CA ARG A 51 -9.03 -19.08 11.00
C ARG A 51 -8.23 -19.27 9.72
N GLN A 52 -7.23 -20.16 9.71
CA GLN A 52 -6.28 -20.27 8.60
C GLN A 52 -6.97 -20.56 7.26
N ARG A 53 -8.00 -21.41 7.24
CA ARG A 53 -8.75 -21.73 6.02
C ARG A 53 -9.46 -20.52 5.43
N GLU A 54 -10.08 -19.71 6.28
CA GLU A 54 -10.75 -18.48 5.89
C GLU A 54 -9.74 -17.45 5.36
N LEU A 55 -8.65 -17.23 6.09
CA LEU A 55 -7.58 -16.31 5.69
C LEU A 55 -6.94 -16.71 4.36
N ARG A 56 -6.70 -18.02 4.13
CA ARG A 56 -6.20 -18.51 2.83
C ARG A 56 -7.19 -18.27 1.70
N ARG A 57 -8.49 -18.44 1.94
CA ARG A 57 -9.54 -18.18 0.95
C ARG A 57 -9.56 -16.70 0.58
N LEU A 58 -9.51 -15.81 1.56
CA LEU A 58 -9.44 -14.36 1.34
C LEU A 58 -8.14 -13.97 0.63
N GLY A 59 -7.00 -14.56 1.03
CA GLY A 59 -5.71 -14.33 0.39
C GLY A 59 -5.74 -14.67 -1.10
N LYS A 60 -6.34 -15.80 -1.48
CA LYS A 60 -6.54 -16.17 -2.90
C LYS A 60 -7.40 -15.15 -3.66
N MET A 61 -8.38 -14.53 -3.01
CA MET A 61 -9.25 -13.53 -3.66
C MET A 61 -8.48 -12.26 -4.01
N ILE A 62 -7.47 -11.89 -3.22
CA ILE A 62 -6.66 -10.68 -3.44
C ILE A 62 -5.29 -10.97 -4.04
N ASP A 63 -5.02 -12.22 -4.41
CA ASP A 63 -3.68 -12.65 -4.81
C ASP A 63 -3.19 -11.94 -6.09
N HIS A 64 -4.13 -11.63 -6.98
CA HIS A 64 -3.91 -10.93 -8.23
C HIS A 64 -3.74 -9.41 -8.08
N VAL A 65 -4.02 -8.84 -6.91
CA VAL A 65 -3.94 -7.40 -6.69
C VAL A 65 -2.46 -6.99 -6.59
N PRO A 66 -2.01 -6.00 -7.39
CA PRO A 66 -0.66 -5.47 -7.27
C PRO A 66 -0.37 -4.99 -5.83
N PRO A 67 0.79 -5.35 -5.26
CA PRO A 67 1.05 -5.13 -3.84
C PRO A 67 1.00 -3.65 -3.44
N ILE A 68 1.33 -2.72 -4.34
CA ILE A 68 1.26 -1.28 -4.05
C ILE A 68 -0.17 -0.79 -3.80
N TYR A 69 -1.17 -1.29 -4.54
CA TYR A 69 -2.57 -0.92 -4.32
C TYR A 69 -3.10 -1.51 -3.02
N PHE A 70 -2.70 -2.75 -2.70
CA PHE A 70 -3.00 -3.38 -1.42
C PHE A 70 -2.44 -2.56 -0.25
N LEU A 71 -1.16 -2.16 -0.32
CA LEU A 71 -0.52 -1.35 0.72
C LEU A 71 -1.17 0.04 0.81
N ALA A 72 -1.48 0.68 -0.31
CA ALA A 72 -2.14 1.99 -0.33
C ALA A 72 -3.50 1.93 0.38
N TYR A 73 -4.29 0.88 0.11
CA TYR A 73 -5.55 0.65 0.80
C TYR A 73 -5.35 0.46 2.30
N VAL A 74 -4.43 -0.43 2.70
CA VAL A 74 -4.16 -0.75 4.11
C VAL A 74 -3.67 0.47 4.91
N PHE A 75 -2.78 1.29 4.34
CA PHE A 75 -2.17 2.41 5.06
C PHE A 75 -2.96 3.73 4.96
N SER A 76 -3.92 3.82 4.04
CA SER A 76 -4.89 4.93 4.00
C SER A 76 -6.03 4.77 5.02
N ASP A 77 -6.33 3.54 5.45
CA ASP A 77 -7.35 3.27 6.47
C ASP A 77 -6.74 3.29 7.89
N PRO A 78 -7.20 4.17 8.81
CA PRO A 78 -6.63 4.27 10.16
C PRO A 78 -6.76 2.99 11.00
N VAL A 79 -7.84 2.22 10.82
CA VAL A 79 -8.09 0.97 11.55
C VAL A 79 -7.13 -0.12 11.08
N LEU A 80 -6.94 -0.23 9.78
CA LEU A 80 -5.98 -1.18 9.20
C LEU A 80 -4.54 -0.78 9.51
N LYS A 81 -4.20 0.51 9.43
CA LYS A 81 -2.88 1.04 9.85
C LYS A 81 -2.59 0.74 11.32
N SER A 82 -3.58 0.90 12.22
CA SER A 82 -3.45 0.46 13.63
C SER A 82 -3.25 -1.05 13.76
N SER A 83 -3.95 -1.84 12.94
CA SER A 83 -3.81 -3.30 12.92
C SER A 83 -2.43 -3.74 12.42
N MET A 84 -1.86 -3.04 11.44
CA MET A 84 -0.48 -3.25 10.97
C MET A 84 0.56 -3.00 12.07
N ARG A 85 0.35 -2.02 12.96
CA ARG A 85 1.23 -1.82 14.12
C ARG A 85 1.22 -3.04 15.05
N ARG A 86 0.04 -3.59 15.36
CA ARG A 86 -0.10 -4.84 16.16
C ARG A 86 0.50 -6.07 15.46
N ILE A 87 0.40 -6.14 14.14
CA ILE A 87 1.04 -7.20 13.34
C ILE A 87 2.56 -7.10 13.49
N ARG A 88 3.13 -5.90 13.35
CA ARG A 88 4.58 -5.65 13.49
C ARG A 88 5.13 -6.00 14.86
N GLU A 89 4.38 -5.73 15.93
CA GLU A 89 4.79 -6.06 17.30
C GLU A 89 4.95 -7.56 17.55
N ASN A 90 4.35 -8.41 16.70
CA ASN A 90 4.47 -9.86 16.80
C ASN A 90 5.35 -10.41 15.66
N TYR A 91 6.54 -10.90 16.01
CA TYR A 91 7.51 -11.44 15.06
C TYR A 91 6.90 -12.43 14.06
N PHE A 92 6.15 -13.44 14.53
CA PHE A 92 5.57 -14.46 13.64
C PHE A 92 4.56 -13.89 12.65
N LYS A 93 3.70 -12.96 13.09
CA LYS A 93 2.73 -12.31 12.19
C LYS A 93 3.41 -11.41 11.19
N TRP A 94 4.43 -10.68 11.63
CA TRP A 94 5.20 -9.78 10.79
C TRP A 94 5.95 -10.53 9.70
N THR A 95 6.70 -11.57 10.06
CA THR A 95 7.39 -12.43 9.09
C THR A 95 6.39 -13.07 8.12
N THR A 96 5.28 -13.63 8.61
CA THR A 96 4.25 -14.23 7.74
C THR A 96 3.66 -13.21 6.75
N PHE A 97 3.45 -11.97 7.18
CA PHE A 97 2.97 -10.90 6.31
C PHE A 97 4.02 -10.56 5.23
N LEU A 98 5.27 -10.37 5.62
CA LEU A 98 6.36 -10.04 4.70
C LEU A 98 6.67 -11.19 3.72
N ASP A 99 6.58 -12.44 4.15
CA ASP A 99 6.76 -13.61 3.29
C ASP A 99 5.71 -13.65 2.15
N GLY A 100 4.49 -13.19 2.43
CA GLY A 100 3.43 -13.08 1.41
C GLY A 100 3.58 -11.86 0.50
N LEU A 101 4.14 -10.76 1.01
CA LEU A 101 4.26 -9.49 0.29
C LEU A 101 5.51 -9.40 -0.59
N SER A 102 6.66 -9.79 -0.03
CA SER A 102 7.99 -9.57 -0.62
C SER A 102 8.15 -10.14 -2.02
N PRO A 103 7.73 -11.39 -2.32
CA PRO A 103 7.86 -11.94 -3.68
C PRO A 103 7.10 -11.14 -4.74
N LYS A 104 5.96 -10.57 -4.37
CA LYS A 104 5.15 -9.73 -5.27
C LYS A 104 5.77 -8.35 -5.48
N MET A 105 6.37 -7.79 -4.42
CA MET A 105 7.15 -6.55 -4.53
C MET A 105 8.36 -6.75 -5.44
N ASP A 106 9.07 -7.87 -5.32
CA ASP A 106 10.18 -8.23 -6.20
C ASP A 106 9.74 -8.41 -7.66
N GLU A 107 8.59 -9.04 -7.90
CA GLU A 107 8.03 -9.14 -9.25
C GLU A 107 7.69 -7.77 -9.83
N MET A 108 7.00 -6.92 -9.06
CA MET A 108 6.62 -5.58 -9.48
C MET A 108 7.82 -4.64 -9.67
N ALA A 109 8.89 -4.82 -8.88
CA ALA A 109 10.15 -4.11 -9.05
C ALA A 109 10.87 -4.53 -10.33
N ARG A 110 10.95 -5.84 -10.60
CA ARG A 110 11.57 -6.39 -11.82
C ARG A 110 10.84 -5.98 -13.10
N SER A 111 9.52 -5.85 -13.07
CA SER A 111 8.75 -5.36 -14.23
C SER A 111 8.88 -3.85 -14.44
N GLY A 112 9.47 -3.12 -13.50
CA GLY A 112 9.55 -1.66 -13.50
C GLY A 112 8.25 -0.96 -13.08
N SER A 113 7.15 -1.70 -12.93
CA SER A 113 5.84 -1.15 -12.56
C SER A 113 5.86 -0.51 -11.18
N LEU A 114 6.67 -1.01 -10.25
CA LEU A 114 6.81 -0.44 -8.91
C LEU A 114 7.29 1.01 -8.99
N TYR A 115 8.36 1.27 -9.74
CA TYR A 115 8.99 2.59 -9.84
C TYR A 115 8.13 3.60 -10.61
N GLN A 116 7.25 3.14 -11.50
CA GLN A 116 6.28 3.99 -12.19
C GLN A 116 5.18 4.50 -11.25
N GLU A 117 4.71 3.64 -10.34
CA GLU A 117 3.62 3.95 -9.41
C GLU A 117 4.14 4.66 -8.13
N LEU A 118 5.41 4.47 -7.78
CA LEU A 118 5.97 4.91 -6.50
C LEU A 118 5.84 6.41 -6.19
N PRO A 119 6.08 7.36 -7.12
CA PRO A 119 5.91 8.79 -6.83
C PRO A 119 4.48 9.13 -6.41
N TYR A 120 3.49 8.58 -7.12
CA TYR A 120 2.07 8.83 -6.85
C TYR A 120 1.64 8.14 -5.55
N PHE A 121 2.13 6.93 -5.30
CA PHE A 121 1.91 6.22 -4.04
C PHE A 121 2.44 6.98 -2.82
N ALA A 122 3.66 7.53 -2.93
CA ALA A 122 4.28 8.30 -1.86
C ALA A 122 3.49 9.57 -1.55
N ASP A 123 3.08 10.30 -2.59
CA ASP A 123 2.23 11.50 -2.45
C ASP A 123 0.86 11.15 -1.81
N PHE A 124 0.22 10.06 -2.28
CA PHE A 124 -1.06 9.59 -1.77
C PHE A 124 -1.05 9.29 -0.27
N LEU A 125 -0.01 8.61 0.22
CA LEU A 125 0.16 8.32 1.65
C LEU A 125 0.84 9.45 2.43
N ARG A 126 1.25 10.53 1.74
CA ARG A 126 2.01 11.66 2.30
C ARG A 126 3.29 11.23 3.03
N VAL A 127 4.04 10.32 2.39
CA VAL A 127 5.31 9.79 2.86
C VAL A 127 6.46 10.26 1.97
N ASN A 128 7.69 10.24 2.49
CA ASN A 128 8.86 10.72 1.76
C ASN A 128 9.22 9.75 0.61
N TYR A 129 9.17 10.25 -0.62
CA TYR A 129 9.48 9.47 -1.83
C TYR A 129 10.92 8.94 -1.83
N ASP A 130 11.91 9.77 -1.51
CA ASP A 130 13.33 9.40 -1.58
C ASP A 130 13.65 8.24 -0.64
N ASN A 131 13.10 8.26 0.58
CA ASN A 131 13.22 7.18 1.55
C ASN A 131 12.61 5.89 1.01
N LEU A 132 11.40 5.94 0.46
CA LEU A 132 10.76 4.74 -0.11
C LEU A 132 11.52 4.21 -1.32
N TYR A 133 11.96 5.09 -2.21
CA TYR A 133 12.71 4.74 -3.41
C TYR A 133 14.02 4.02 -3.07
N GLU A 134 14.75 4.52 -2.07
CA GLU A 134 15.97 3.87 -1.61
C GLU A 134 15.70 2.46 -1.05
N ARG A 135 14.61 2.26 -0.29
CA ARG A 135 14.23 0.92 0.18
C ARG A 135 13.81 -0.01 -0.95
N CYS A 136 13.10 0.49 -1.96
CA CYS A 136 12.80 -0.28 -3.16
C CYS A 136 14.07 -0.69 -3.91
N ARG A 137 15.08 0.18 -4.01
CA ARG A 137 16.36 -0.16 -4.66
C ARG A 137 17.15 -1.22 -3.89
N GLN A 138 17.05 -1.21 -2.57
CA GLN A 138 17.72 -2.17 -1.70
C GLN A 138 16.96 -3.51 -1.55
N HIS A 139 15.75 -3.62 -2.12
CA HIS A 139 14.82 -4.72 -1.86
C HIS A 139 14.53 -4.92 -0.36
N ASP A 140 14.62 -3.84 0.43
CA ASP A 140 14.36 -3.83 1.86
C ASP A 140 12.86 -3.60 2.11
N TRP A 141 12.07 -4.63 1.81
CA TRP A 141 10.61 -4.57 1.90
C TRP A 141 10.11 -4.41 3.33
N GLU A 142 10.87 -4.92 4.29
CA GLU A 142 10.57 -4.73 5.70
C GLU A 142 10.63 -3.24 6.07
N GLU A 143 11.74 -2.58 5.76
CA GLU A 143 11.89 -1.15 6.06
C GLU A 143 10.97 -0.30 5.18
N PHE A 144 10.74 -0.68 3.92
CA PHE A 144 9.74 -0.04 3.07
C PHE A 144 8.37 0.04 3.75
N VAL A 145 7.87 -1.08 4.29
CA VAL A 145 6.55 -1.11 4.95
C VAL A 145 6.58 -0.36 6.28
N LYS A 146 7.69 -0.37 7.02
CA LYS A 146 7.83 0.39 8.27
C LYS A 146 7.71 1.90 8.04
N GLN A 147 8.21 2.41 6.91
CA GLN A 147 8.10 3.83 6.55
C GLN A 147 6.65 4.29 6.28
N LEU A 148 5.71 3.37 6.12
CA LEU A 148 4.29 3.67 5.91
C LEU A 148 3.48 3.84 7.21
N MET A 149 4.08 3.53 8.37
CA MET A 149 3.39 3.43 9.67
C MET A 149 3.13 4.73 10.41
#